data_AF-A0A0R2XRT6-F1
#
_entry.id   AF-A0A0R2XRT6-F1
#
_cell.length_a   1.000
_cell.length_b   1.000
_cell.length_c   1.000
_cell.angle_alpha   90.00
_cell.angle_beta   90.00
_cell.angle_gamma   90.00
#
_symmetry.space_group_name_H-M   'P 1'
#
loop_
_entity.id
_entity.type
_entity.pdbx_description
1 polymer ?
#
loop_
_entity_poly.entity_id
_entity_poly.type
_entity_poly.pdbx_seq_one_letter_code
_entity_poly.pdbx_strand_id
1 'polypeptide(L)'
;MKYPKFSFVLGLLCAVVVVSALSSTAEARIGERQESIERRLFASGGIMYRDDAVEASRRKGMPYTQFFDYLPSSADVRIYFKTVDGRRPSSKELEEKRLVSGWDLHVVYVGGKSVMEVYKRSQGLSSHELNQLLMLNANGSFWKKIEKPRPPAAGETAEEKSPSALGCDMETDNKQVRAKKMGGDGLIFVDAQLDRVLATEKESDLLEQAPLSVGGF
;
A
#
# COMPACT_ATOMS: atom_id res chain seq x y z
N MET A 1 18.84 -55.90 24.63
CA MET A 1 18.39 -54.62 25.23
C MET A 1 18.22 -53.61 24.10
N LYS A 2 17.00 -53.10 23.90
CA LYS A 2 16.64 -52.14 22.84
C LYS A 2 16.45 -50.76 23.48
N TYR A 3 17.18 -49.75 23.03
CA TYR A 3 16.91 -48.34 23.35
C TYR A 3 16.00 -47.75 22.27
N PRO A 4 14.94 -46.99 22.61
CA PRO A 4 14.17 -46.26 21.62
C PRO A 4 14.83 -44.91 21.31
N LYS A 5 14.90 -44.58 20.01
CA LYS A 5 15.32 -43.28 19.49
C LYS A 5 14.18 -42.29 19.66
N PHE A 6 14.24 -41.44 20.68
CA PHE A 6 13.30 -40.34 20.90
C PHE A 6 14.07 -39.05 21.17
N SER A 7 14.63 -38.42 20.13
CA SER A 7 15.23 -37.08 20.32
C SER A 7 15.36 -36.24 19.04
N PHE A 8 14.56 -36.49 18.00
CA PHE A 8 14.64 -35.68 16.77
C PHE A 8 13.36 -34.94 16.41
N VAL A 9 12.21 -35.36 16.96
CA VAL A 9 10.91 -34.76 16.60
C VAL A 9 10.62 -33.47 17.39
N LEU A 10 11.20 -33.31 18.59
CA LEU A 10 10.88 -32.18 19.46
C LEU A 10 11.59 -30.87 19.08
N GLY A 11 12.78 -30.94 18.45
CA GLY A 11 13.52 -29.75 18.00
C GLY A 11 12.87 -29.07 16.79
N LEU A 12 12.20 -29.84 15.94
CA LEU A 12 11.56 -29.32 14.73
C LEU A 12 10.25 -28.57 15.04
N LEU A 13 9.56 -28.93 16.13
CA LEU A 13 8.33 -28.27 16.55
C LEU A 13 8.59 -26.88 17.15
N CYS A 14 9.69 -26.70 17.90
CA CYS A 14 10.05 -25.39 18.45
C CYS A 14 10.57 -24.40 17.39
N ALA A 15 11.22 -24.88 16.33
CA ALA A 15 11.70 -24.00 15.25
C ALA A 15 10.54 -23.44 14.40
N VAL A 16 9.45 -24.18 14.23
CA VAL A 16 8.26 -23.72 13.48
C VAL A 16 7.45 -22.69 14.27
N VAL A 17 7.44 -22.80 15.61
CA VAL A 17 6.68 -21.87 16.48
C VAL A 17 7.37 -20.51 16.62
N VAL A 18 8.70 -20.43 16.55
CA VAL A 18 9.42 -19.14 16.71
C VAL A 18 9.41 -18.27 15.45
N VAL A 19 9.30 -18.84 14.25
CA VAL A 19 9.21 -18.03 13.01
C VAL A 19 7.84 -17.34 12.86
N SER A 20 6.82 -17.84 13.55
CA SER A 20 5.46 -17.25 13.52
C SER A 20 5.34 -15.95 14.33
N ALA A 21 6.37 -15.57 15.09
CA ALA A 21 6.34 -14.39 15.97
C ALA A 21 6.91 -13.10 15.34
N LEU A 22 7.32 -13.12 14.06
CA LEU A 22 7.93 -11.96 13.38
C LEU A 22 7.11 -11.37 12.23
N SER A 23 5.89 -11.84 11.96
CA SER A 23 5.03 -11.29 10.90
C SER A 23 4.01 -10.30 11.45
N SER A 24 4.48 -9.19 12.02
CA SER A 24 3.63 -8.06 12.42
C SER A 24 3.49 -6.99 11.32
N THR A 25 3.76 -7.34 10.06
CA THR A 25 3.39 -6.47 8.93
C THR A 25 1.87 -6.46 8.80
N ALA A 26 1.27 -5.27 8.71
CA ALA A 26 -0.05 -5.17 8.11
C ALA A 26 0.09 -5.78 6.71
N GLU A 27 -0.63 -6.87 6.44
CA GLU A 27 -0.55 -7.58 5.17
C GLU A 27 -1.86 -7.28 4.45
N ALA A 28 -1.83 -6.39 3.47
CA ALA A 28 -2.78 -6.39 2.36
C ALA A 28 -1.95 -6.57 1.08
N ARG A 29 -2.60 -7.10 0.04
CA ARG A 29 -1.98 -7.31 -1.27
C ARG A 29 -2.98 -6.83 -2.30
N ILE A 30 -2.48 -6.06 -3.27
CA ILE A 30 -3.29 -5.60 -4.39
C ILE A 30 -4.00 -6.81 -5.05
N GLY A 31 -5.31 -6.67 -5.27
CA GLY A 31 -6.21 -7.70 -5.79
C GLY A 31 -6.85 -8.62 -4.74
N GLU A 32 -6.43 -8.55 -3.47
CA GLU A 32 -6.98 -9.37 -2.39
C GLU A 32 -8.41 -8.92 -2.00
N ARG A 33 -9.25 -9.87 -1.59
CA ARG A 33 -10.60 -9.58 -1.09
C ARG A 33 -10.54 -8.90 0.26
N GLN A 34 -11.43 -7.94 0.48
CA GLN A 34 -11.58 -7.25 1.76
C GLN A 34 -11.71 -8.21 2.95
N GLU A 35 -12.56 -9.23 2.84
CA GLU A 35 -12.74 -10.23 3.91
C GLU A 35 -11.45 -10.96 4.28
N SER A 36 -10.57 -11.22 3.31
CA SER A 36 -9.30 -11.90 3.54
C SER A 36 -8.31 -10.99 4.27
N ILE A 37 -8.22 -9.72 3.85
CA ILE A 37 -7.41 -8.70 4.52
C ILE A 37 -7.89 -8.51 5.96
N GLU A 38 -9.18 -8.26 6.16
CA GLU A 38 -9.78 -8.04 7.48
C GLU A 38 -9.59 -9.24 8.40
N ARG A 39 -9.84 -10.46 7.90
CA ARG A 39 -9.64 -11.70 8.69
C ARG A 39 -8.22 -11.79 9.23
N ARG A 40 -7.21 -11.62 8.37
CA ARG A 40 -5.80 -11.71 8.76
C ARG A 40 -5.40 -10.56 9.68
N LEU A 41 -5.83 -9.35 9.34
CA LEU A 41 -5.48 -8.16 10.10
C LEU A 41 -6.06 -8.22 11.52
N PHE A 42 -7.34 -8.56 11.66
CA PHE A 42 -8.01 -8.64 12.97
C PHE A 42 -7.55 -9.84 13.80
N ALA A 43 -7.22 -10.98 13.15
CA ALA A 43 -6.60 -12.12 13.85
C ALA A 43 -5.24 -11.76 14.48
N SER A 44 -4.56 -10.75 13.93
CA SER A 44 -3.26 -10.27 14.40
C SER A 44 -3.31 -8.98 15.24
N GLY A 45 -4.49 -8.67 15.82
CA GLY A 45 -4.67 -7.55 16.73
C GLY A 45 -4.96 -6.20 16.05
N GLY A 46 -5.01 -6.16 14.72
CA GLY A 46 -5.43 -4.97 13.99
C GLY A 46 -6.91 -4.64 14.20
N ILE A 47 -7.27 -3.41 13.89
CA ILE A 47 -8.63 -2.89 13.98
C ILE A 47 -8.97 -2.02 12.78
N MET A 48 -10.25 -1.76 12.57
CA MET A 48 -10.73 -0.73 11.65
C MET A 48 -11.10 0.52 12.47
N TYR A 49 -10.72 1.70 11.99
CA TYR A 49 -11.35 2.91 12.49
C TYR A 49 -12.84 2.88 12.14
N ARG A 50 -13.68 3.51 12.97
CA ARG A 50 -15.13 3.57 12.78
C ARG A 50 -15.71 4.94 13.10
N ASP A 51 -14.86 5.83 13.60
CA ASP A 51 -15.25 7.18 13.97
C ASP A 51 -14.93 8.10 12.79
N ASP A 52 -15.96 8.74 12.25
CA ASP A 52 -15.86 9.54 11.03
C ASP A 52 -14.86 10.69 11.16
N ALA A 53 -14.74 11.29 12.35
CA ALA A 53 -13.81 12.39 12.60
C ALA A 53 -12.37 11.88 12.60
N VAL A 54 -12.11 10.74 13.25
CA VAL A 54 -10.80 10.09 13.20
C VAL A 54 -10.46 9.66 11.77
N GLU A 55 -11.39 9.04 11.04
CA GLU A 55 -11.15 8.64 9.65
C GLU A 55 -10.83 9.82 8.74
N ALA A 56 -11.59 10.92 8.84
CA ALA A 56 -11.34 12.13 8.08
C ALA A 56 -9.96 12.73 8.38
N SER A 57 -9.57 12.76 9.66
CA SER A 57 -8.26 13.23 10.10
C SER A 57 -7.13 12.35 9.54
N ARG A 58 -7.27 11.02 9.58
CA ARG A 58 -6.29 10.07 9.04
C ARG A 58 -6.19 10.12 7.53
N ARG A 59 -7.30 10.32 6.83
CA ARG A 59 -7.37 10.42 5.36
C ARG A 59 -6.73 11.70 4.82
N LYS A 60 -6.64 12.76 5.62
CA LYS A 60 -6.12 14.06 5.20
C LYS A 60 -4.70 13.94 4.64
N GLY A 61 -4.50 14.45 3.43
CA GLY A 61 -3.19 14.48 2.76
C GLY A 61 -2.74 13.14 2.18
N MET A 62 -3.60 12.11 2.17
CA MET A 62 -3.28 10.86 1.48
C MET A 62 -3.33 11.05 -0.04
N PRO A 63 -2.39 10.47 -0.81
CA PRO A 63 -2.25 10.75 -2.24
C PRO A 63 -3.43 10.26 -3.07
N TYR A 64 -4.19 9.29 -2.56
CA TYR A 64 -5.36 8.74 -3.23
C TYR A 64 -6.58 9.67 -3.19
N THR A 65 -6.61 10.67 -2.29
CA THR A 65 -7.82 11.49 -2.11
C THR A 65 -8.12 12.37 -3.31
N GLN A 66 -7.11 12.75 -4.08
CA GLN A 66 -7.29 13.56 -5.30
C GLN A 66 -7.93 12.75 -6.44
N PHE A 67 -8.05 11.44 -6.30
CA PHE A 67 -8.54 10.55 -7.36
C PHE A 67 -9.96 10.05 -7.11
N PHE A 68 -10.63 10.50 -6.03
CA PHE A 68 -11.94 9.97 -5.66
C PHE A 68 -13.01 10.15 -6.72
N ASP A 69 -12.99 11.30 -7.42
CA ASP A 69 -13.98 11.61 -8.45
C ASP A 69 -13.82 10.73 -9.71
N TYR A 70 -12.65 10.10 -9.88
CA TYR A 70 -12.35 9.20 -11.00
C TYR A 70 -12.51 7.72 -10.64
N LEU A 71 -12.74 7.40 -9.37
CA LEU A 71 -12.95 6.02 -8.94
C LEU A 71 -14.38 5.58 -9.24
N PRO A 72 -14.61 4.28 -9.55
CA PRO A 72 -15.96 3.77 -9.76
C PRO A 72 -16.84 3.98 -8.52
N SER A 73 -18.15 4.10 -8.70
CA SER A 73 -19.12 4.28 -7.59
C SER A 73 -19.12 3.14 -6.57
N SER A 74 -18.60 1.96 -6.94
CA SER A 74 -18.38 0.83 -6.04
C SER A 74 -17.14 0.98 -5.14
N ALA A 75 -16.40 2.09 -5.25
CA ALA A 75 -15.19 2.30 -4.49
C ALA A 75 -15.48 2.57 -3.02
N ASP A 76 -14.76 1.89 -2.12
CA ASP A 76 -14.82 2.09 -0.68
C ASP A 76 -13.41 2.29 -0.13
N VAL A 77 -13.25 3.13 0.88
CA VAL A 77 -11.96 3.33 1.55
C VAL A 77 -12.09 2.97 3.01
N ARG A 78 -11.27 2.01 3.43
CA ARG A 78 -11.19 1.61 4.83
C ARG A 78 -9.81 1.93 5.38
N ILE A 79 -9.81 2.44 6.60
CA ILE A 79 -8.59 2.76 7.33
C ILE A 79 -8.49 1.80 8.51
N TYR A 80 -7.41 1.05 8.53
CA TYR A 80 -7.09 0.13 9.58
C TYR A 80 -5.90 0.60 10.38
N PHE A 81 -5.81 0.13 11.62
CA PHE A 81 -4.68 0.40 12.48
C PHE A 81 -4.19 -0.87 13.16
N LYS A 82 -2.87 -1.01 13.24
CA LYS A 82 -2.20 -2.11 13.95
C LYS A 82 -1.03 -1.56 14.75
N THR A 83 -0.95 -1.89 16.04
CA THR A 83 0.18 -1.50 16.88
C THR A 83 1.42 -2.32 16.53
N VAL A 84 2.60 -1.79 16.84
CA VAL A 84 3.88 -2.50 16.61
C VAL A 84 4.00 -3.75 17.46
N ASP A 85 3.50 -3.71 18.69
CA ASP A 85 3.52 -4.81 19.66
C ASP A 85 2.43 -5.87 19.38
N GLY A 86 1.60 -5.69 18.34
CA GLY A 86 0.56 -6.63 17.92
C GLY A 86 -0.65 -6.71 18.86
N ARG A 87 -0.68 -5.93 19.94
CA ARG A 87 -1.86 -5.88 20.82
C ARG A 87 -2.99 -5.13 20.14
N ARG A 88 -4.21 -5.42 20.57
CA ARG A 88 -5.35 -4.61 20.17
C ARG A 88 -5.28 -3.24 20.88
N PRO A 89 -5.34 -2.11 20.16
CA PRO A 89 -5.38 -0.79 20.78
C PRO A 89 -6.71 -0.56 21.52
N SER A 90 -6.67 0.23 22.57
CA SER A 90 -7.87 0.70 23.28
C SER A 90 -8.50 1.90 22.59
N SER A 91 -9.80 2.15 22.81
CA SER A 91 -10.49 3.30 22.21
C SER A 91 -9.82 4.65 22.54
N LYS A 92 -9.32 4.82 23.77
CA LYS A 92 -8.62 6.03 24.22
C LYS A 92 -7.28 6.27 23.52
N GLU A 93 -6.69 5.22 22.95
CA GLU A 93 -5.44 5.32 22.20
C GLU A 93 -5.66 5.72 20.74
N LEU A 94 -6.87 5.52 20.23
CA LEU A 94 -7.25 5.79 18.85
C LEU A 94 -7.76 7.22 18.63
N GLU A 95 -7.95 7.96 19.72
CA GLU A 95 -8.31 9.37 19.69
C GLU A 95 -7.23 10.21 19.00
N GLU A 96 -7.66 11.22 18.25
CA GLU A 96 -6.88 12.00 17.28
C GLU A 96 -5.52 12.51 17.78
N LYS A 97 -5.40 12.82 19.08
CA LYS A 97 -4.24 13.53 19.64
C LYS A 97 -3.10 12.64 20.11
N ARG A 98 -3.27 11.31 20.14
CA ARG A 98 -2.23 10.39 20.63
C ARG A 98 -1.51 9.67 19.50
N LEU A 99 -0.19 9.81 19.48
CA LEU A 99 0.69 9.08 18.57
C LEU A 99 1.00 7.71 19.16
N VAL A 100 0.12 6.74 18.88
CA VAL A 100 0.39 5.33 19.20
C VAL A 100 1.41 4.80 18.20
N SER A 101 2.38 4.02 18.69
CA SER A 101 3.32 3.36 17.78
C SER A 101 2.60 2.26 17.02
N GLY A 102 2.52 2.40 15.70
CA GLY A 102 1.79 1.46 14.85
C GLY A 102 1.85 1.82 13.38
N TRP A 103 0.91 1.22 12.67
CA TRP A 103 0.69 1.31 11.24
C TRP A 103 -0.73 1.75 10.98
N ASP A 104 -0.88 2.83 10.22
CA ASP A 104 -2.13 3.13 9.52
C ASP A 104 -2.06 2.46 8.15
N LEU A 105 -3.02 1.58 7.86
CA LEU A 105 -3.19 0.92 6.57
C LEU A 105 -4.48 1.43 5.93
N HIS A 106 -4.35 2.19 4.86
CA HIS A 106 -5.49 2.65 4.07
C HIS A 106 -5.64 1.71 2.88
N VAL A 107 -6.84 1.19 2.66
CA VAL A 107 -7.11 0.33 1.52
C VAL A 107 -8.30 0.89 0.75
N VAL A 108 -8.08 1.15 -0.53
CA VAL A 108 -9.12 1.46 -1.50
C VAL A 108 -9.57 0.15 -2.12
N TYR A 109 -10.86 -0.16 -1.95
CA TYR A 109 -11.52 -1.31 -2.51
C TYR A 109 -12.34 -0.90 -3.72
N VAL A 110 -12.32 -1.70 -4.78
CA VAL A 110 -13.27 -1.62 -5.90
C VAL A 110 -13.85 -3.01 -6.11
N GLY A 111 -15.18 -3.12 -6.07
CA GLY A 111 -15.86 -4.43 -6.14
C GLY A 111 -15.42 -5.40 -5.03
N GLY A 112 -15.11 -4.89 -3.84
CA GLY A 112 -14.67 -5.68 -2.68
C GLY A 112 -13.23 -6.22 -2.77
N LYS A 113 -12.43 -5.78 -3.74
CA LYS A 113 -11.00 -6.13 -3.89
C LYS A 113 -10.13 -4.89 -3.72
N SER A 114 -8.98 -5.07 -3.06
CA SER A 114 -7.98 -4.02 -2.92
C SER A 114 -7.42 -3.61 -4.28
N VAL A 115 -7.41 -2.32 -4.58
CA VAL A 115 -6.80 -1.77 -5.81
C VAL A 115 -5.72 -0.72 -5.52
N MET A 116 -5.69 -0.22 -4.28
CA MET A 116 -4.67 0.72 -3.82
C MET A 116 -4.52 0.61 -2.31
N GLU A 117 -3.27 0.64 -1.84
CA GLU A 117 -2.94 0.45 -0.43
C GLU A 117 -1.89 1.45 0.00
N VAL A 118 -2.15 2.18 1.09
CA VAL A 118 -1.17 3.05 1.73
C VAL A 118 -0.78 2.47 3.07
N TYR A 119 0.52 2.24 3.24
CA TYR A 119 1.15 1.82 4.48
C TYR A 119 1.85 3.03 5.08
N LYS A 120 1.39 3.49 6.24
CA LYS A 120 1.98 4.62 6.95
C LYS A 120 2.44 4.21 8.34
N ARG A 121 3.71 4.42 8.62
CA ARG A 121 4.36 4.09 9.89
C ARG A 121 4.42 5.32 10.79
N SER A 122 3.96 5.21 12.03
CA SER A 122 3.90 6.38 12.92
C SER A 122 5.26 6.94 13.38
N GLN A 123 6.35 6.16 13.29
CA GLN A 123 7.70 6.54 13.75
C GLN A 123 8.75 6.58 12.62
N GLY A 124 8.32 6.66 11.36
CA GLY A 124 9.20 6.57 10.20
C GLY A 124 9.43 5.13 9.75
N LEU A 125 9.57 4.93 8.44
CA LEU A 125 9.67 3.63 7.79
C LEU A 125 11.14 3.22 7.66
N SER A 126 11.55 2.18 8.37
CA SER A 126 12.90 1.63 8.23
C SER A 126 13.10 0.94 6.89
N SER A 127 14.37 0.81 6.45
CA SER A 127 14.70 0.07 5.22
C SER A 127 14.27 -1.40 5.28
N HIS A 128 14.30 -2.01 6.46
CA HIS A 128 13.85 -3.38 6.64
C HIS A 128 12.34 -3.52 6.45
N GLU A 129 11.55 -2.66 7.11
CA GLU A 129 10.09 -2.63 6.94
C GLU A 129 9.70 -2.32 5.49
N LEU A 130 10.39 -1.38 4.83
CA LEU A 130 10.21 -1.09 3.41
C LEU A 130 10.42 -2.34 2.55
N ASN A 131 11.54 -3.05 2.74
CA ASN A 131 11.84 -4.26 1.97
C ASN A 131 10.82 -5.37 2.22
N GLN A 132 10.31 -5.51 3.45
CA GLN A 132 9.26 -6.47 3.76
C GLN A 132 7.94 -6.13 3.05
N LEU A 133 7.51 -4.86 3.08
CA LEU A 133 6.31 -4.42 2.36
C LEU A 133 6.42 -4.67 0.86
N LEU A 134 7.59 -4.38 0.28
CA LEU A 134 7.87 -4.68 -1.13
C LEU A 134 7.78 -6.18 -1.40
N MET A 135 8.43 -7.02 -0.60
CA MET A 135 8.40 -8.47 -0.78
C MET A 135 6.97 -9.03 -0.71
N LEU A 136 6.16 -8.56 0.23
CA LEU A 136 4.76 -8.98 0.38
C LEU A 136 3.90 -8.63 -0.83
N ASN A 137 4.07 -7.41 -1.36
CA ASN A 137 3.32 -6.91 -2.51
C ASN A 137 3.89 -7.35 -3.86
N ALA A 138 5.06 -8.00 -3.89
CA ALA A 138 5.63 -8.54 -5.11
C ALA A 138 4.88 -9.79 -5.61
N ASN A 139 4.24 -10.55 -4.72
CA ASN A 139 3.44 -11.74 -5.04
C ASN A 139 4.11 -12.73 -6.01
N GLY A 140 5.38 -13.09 -5.75
CA GLY A 140 6.15 -14.02 -6.60
C GLY A 140 6.84 -13.36 -7.80
N SER A 141 6.64 -12.06 -8.00
CA SER A 141 7.37 -11.21 -8.94
C SER A 141 8.54 -10.48 -8.26
N PHE A 142 9.23 -9.61 -8.99
CA PHE A 142 10.27 -8.74 -8.43
C PHE A 142 10.10 -7.28 -8.87
N TRP A 143 10.59 -6.35 -8.04
CA TRP A 143 10.47 -4.92 -8.28
C TRP A 143 11.55 -4.41 -9.21
N LYS A 144 11.15 -3.58 -10.18
CA LYS A 144 12.03 -2.79 -11.04
C LYS A 144 11.80 -1.32 -10.76
N LYS A 145 12.87 -0.53 -10.80
CA LYS A 145 12.74 0.93 -10.80
C LYS A 145 12.16 1.36 -12.15
N ILE A 146 11.20 2.27 -12.11
CA ILE A 146 10.73 2.94 -13.31
C ILE A 146 11.80 3.97 -13.69
N GLU A 147 12.35 3.84 -14.89
CA GLU A 147 13.37 4.78 -15.36
C GLU A 147 12.77 6.18 -15.48
N LYS A 148 13.45 7.17 -14.91
CA LYS A 148 13.08 8.57 -15.06
C LYS A 148 13.49 9.01 -16.47
N PRO A 149 12.67 9.81 -17.17
CA PRO A 149 12.98 10.23 -18.52
C PRO A 149 14.34 10.93 -18.54
N ARG A 150 15.29 10.38 -19.30
CA ARG A 150 16.47 11.10 -19.73
C ARG A 150 16.04 12.01 -20.88
N PRO A 151 16.57 13.24 -20.98
CA PRO A 151 16.42 14.02 -22.21
C PRO A 151 16.82 13.15 -23.40
N PRO A 152 15.98 13.03 -24.44
CA PRO A 152 16.31 12.20 -25.59
C PRO A 152 17.65 12.68 -26.16
N ALA A 153 18.57 11.76 -26.44
CA ALA A 153 19.78 12.11 -27.18
C ALA A 153 19.38 12.59 -28.58
N ALA A 154 20.20 13.44 -29.20
CA ALA A 154 19.92 13.92 -30.55
C ALA A 154 19.78 12.74 -31.52
N GLY A 155 18.56 12.49 -32.01
CA GLY A 155 18.23 11.39 -32.91
C GLY A 155 17.40 10.25 -32.28
N GLU A 156 17.16 10.27 -30.98
CA GLU A 156 16.26 9.32 -30.30
C GLU A 156 14.82 9.84 -30.28
N THR A 157 13.87 9.02 -30.71
CA THR A 157 12.44 9.24 -30.44
C THR A 157 12.20 9.10 -28.94
N ALA A 158 11.52 10.08 -28.33
CA ALA A 158 11.08 9.98 -26.95
C ALA A 158 10.32 8.66 -26.73
N GLU A 159 10.80 7.81 -25.83
CA GLU A 159 10.06 6.61 -25.45
C GLU A 159 8.68 7.01 -24.93
N GLU A 160 7.63 6.35 -25.44
CA GLU A 160 6.27 6.53 -24.93
C GLU A 160 6.22 6.12 -23.46
N LYS A 161 6.27 7.13 -22.60
CA LYS A 161 6.19 6.96 -21.15
C LYS A 161 4.83 6.35 -20.82
N SER A 162 4.83 5.21 -20.12
CA SER A 162 3.59 4.71 -19.54
C SER A 162 3.05 5.73 -18.53
N PRO A 163 1.83 6.26 -18.72
CA PRO A 163 1.28 7.30 -17.86
C PRO A 163 1.12 6.78 -16.43
N SER A 164 1.24 7.66 -15.44
CA SER A 164 1.11 7.31 -14.01
C SER A 164 0.51 8.47 -13.24
N ALA A 165 -0.63 8.24 -12.60
CA ALA A 165 -1.37 9.24 -11.85
C ALA A 165 -0.66 9.59 -10.55
N LEU A 166 -0.15 8.55 -9.88
CA LEU A 166 0.56 8.69 -8.61
C LEU A 166 2.02 9.09 -8.80
N GLY A 167 2.60 8.91 -9.99
CA GLY A 167 4.01 9.16 -10.27
C GLY A 167 4.88 8.12 -9.55
N CYS A 168 4.61 6.84 -9.78
CA CYS A 168 5.27 5.73 -9.12
C CYS A 168 6.77 5.63 -9.47
N ASP A 169 7.55 5.13 -8.52
CA ASP A 169 9.01 4.97 -8.65
C ASP A 169 9.39 3.53 -9.04
N MET A 170 8.50 2.58 -8.81
CA MET A 170 8.74 1.15 -8.98
C MET A 170 7.52 0.46 -9.60
N GLU A 171 7.78 -0.58 -10.39
CA GLU A 171 6.76 -1.47 -10.98
C GLU A 171 7.26 -2.91 -10.84
N THR A 172 6.35 -3.85 -10.58
CA THR A 172 6.68 -5.27 -10.64
C THR A 172 7.03 -5.69 -12.07
N ASP A 173 7.90 -6.67 -12.24
CA ASP A 173 8.34 -7.14 -13.55
C ASP A 173 7.20 -7.71 -14.41
N ASN A 174 6.16 -8.25 -13.77
CA ASN A 174 4.90 -8.68 -14.40
C ASN A 174 3.93 -7.52 -14.72
N LYS A 175 4.32 -6.27 -14.44
CA LYS A 175 3.57 -5.03 -14.70
C LYS A 175 2.19 -4.96 -14.05
N GLN A 176 1.97 -5.68 -12.95
CA GLN A 176 0.68 -5.73 -12.25
C GLN A 176 0.57 -4.67 -11.15
N VAL A 177 1.66 -4.38 -10.44
CA VAL A 177 1.62 -3.47 -9.28
C VAL A 177 2.69 -2.40 -9.42
N ARG A 178 2.32 -1.17 -9.08
CA ARG A 178 3.23 -0.03 -8.97
C ARG A 178 3.35 0.42 -7.53
N ALA A 179 4.48 1.01 -7.19
CA ALA A 179 4.74 1.54 -5.86
C ALA A 179 5.42 2.91 -5.89
N LYS A 180 5.11 3.72 -4.88
CA LYS A 180 5.73 5.03 -4.67
C LYS A 180 6.06 5.22 -3.20
N LYS A 181 7.26 5.70 -2.90
CA LYS A 181 7.59 6.06 -1.52
C LYS A 181 6.95 7.41 -1.16
N MET A 182 6.28 7.48 -0.03
CA MET A 182 5.62 8.68 0.48
C MET A 182 6.45 9.27 1.62
N GLY A 183 7.46 10.07 1.28
CA GLY A 183 8.32 10.70 2.28
C GLY A 183 9.16 9.68 3.08
N GLY A 184 9.33 9.94 4.38
CA GLY A 184 10.14 9.10 5.27
C GLY A 184 9.36 7.98 5.97
N ASP A 185 8.03 8.02 5.93
CA ASP A 185 7.15 7.25 6.81
C ASP A 185 6.09 6.42 6.07
N GLY A 186 5.96 6.58 4.74
CA GLY A 186 4.91 5.90 3.99
C GLY A 186 5.36 5.23 2.69
N LEU A 187 4.54 4.29 2.25
CA LEU A 187 4.64 3.61 0.97
C LEU A 187 3.23 3.39 0.43
N ILE A 188 3.00 3.70 -0.84
CA ILE A 188 1.75 3.38 -1.54
C ILE A 188 2.00 2.30 -2.60
N PHE A 189 1.09 1.35 -2.68
CA PHE A 189 0.95 0.37 -3.75
C PHE A 189 -0.35 0.63 -4.50
N VAL A 190 -0.33 0.38 -5.81
CA VAL A 190 -1.50 0.56 -6.67
C VAL A 190 -1.48 -0.49 -7.77
N ASP A 191 -2.66 -0.95 -8.16
CA ASP A 191 -2.85 -1.70 -9.39
C ASP A 191 -2.35 -0.88 -10.59
N ALA A 192 -1.48 -1.47 -11.40
CA ALA A 192 -0.81 -0.75 -12.48
C ALA A 192 -1.77 -0.31 -13.60
N GLN A 193 -2.86 -1.06 -13.82
CA GLN A 193 -3.89 -0.67 -14.79
C GLN A 193 -4.70 0.51 -14.24
N LEU A 194 -5.10 0.45 -12.96
CA LEU A 194 -5.80 1.56 -12.32
C LEU A 194 -4.97 2.86 -12.34
N ASP A 195 -3.68 2.81 -12.01
CA ASP A 195 -2.81 3.99 -12.03
C ASP A 195 -2.70 4.64 -13.42
N ARG A 196 -2.75 3.84 -14.49
CA ARG A 196 -2.77 4.34 -15.88
C ARG A 196 -4.11 4.98 -16.23
N VAL A 197 -5.21 4.33 -15.89
CA VAL A 197 -6.56 4.86 -16.12
C VAL A 197 -6.73 6.20 -15.41
N LEU A 198 -6.38 6.27 -14.12
CA LEU A 198 -6.44 7.51 -13.35
C LEU A 198 -5.58 8.64 -13.95
N ALA A 199 -4.48 8.29 -14.62
CA ALA A 199 -3.60 9.28 -15.25
C ALA A 199 -4.26 9.87 -16.50
N THR A 200 -4.85 9.00 -17.32
CA THR A 200 -5.56 9.39 -18.54
C THR A 200 -6.78 10.24 -18.23
N GLU A 201 -7.61 9.84 -17.26
CA GLU A 201 -8.79 10.61 -16.86
C GLU A 201 -8.40 11.99 -16.33
N LYS A 202 -7.40 12.05 -15.44
CA LYS A 202 -6.88 13.33 -14.92
C LYS A 202 -6.31 14.22 -16.02
N GLU A 203 -5.62 13.66 -17.01
CA GLU A 203 -5.11 14.42 -18.14
C GLU A 203 -6.24 14.96 -19.03
N SER A 204 -7.27 14.14 -19.30
CA SER A 204 -8.47 14.55 -20.03
C SER A 204 -9.16 15.74 -19.36
N ASP A 205 -9.41 15.65 -18.05
CA ASP A 205 -10.03 16.73 -17.28
C ASP A 205 -9.21 18.02 -17.31
N LEU A 206 -7.87 17.91 -17.22
CA LEU A 206 -6.98 19.07 -17.30
C LEU A 206 -7.02 19.72 -18.69
N LEU A 207 -7.16 18.92 -19.76
CA LEU A 207 -7.29 19.42 -21.12
C LEU A 207 -8.65 20.09 -21.35
N GLU A 208 -9.73 19.56 -20.80
CA GLU A 208 -11.07 20.17 -20.87
C GLU A 208 -11.15 21.48 -20.08
N GLN A 209 -10.50 21.55 -18.93
CA GLN A 209 -10.44 22.74 -18.09
C GLN A 209 -9.38 23.75 -18.55
N ALA A 210 -8.54 23.40 -19.53
CA ALA A 210 -7.51 24.29 -20.02
C ALA A 210 -8.19 25.54 -20.63
N PRO A 211 -7.84 26.75 -20.15
CA PRO A 211 -8.34 27.95 -20.79
C PRO A 211 -7.91 27.93 -22.25
N LEU A 212 -8.86 28.11 -23.18
CA LEU A 212 -8.55 28.38 -24.57
C LEU A 212 -7.63 29.61 -24.56
N SER A 213 -6.36 29.39 -24.89
CA SER A 213 -5.37 30.45 -25.05
C SER A 213 -5.89 31.40 -26.14
N VAL A 214 -6.61 32.44 -25.72
CA VAL A 214 -6.97 33.55 -26.61
C VAL A 214 -5.66 34.22 -26.96
N GLY A 215 -5.33 34.22 -28.25
CA GLY A 215 -3.96 34.25 -28.73
C GLY A 215 -3.11 35.45 -28.32
N GLY A 216 -1.80 35.20 -28.22
CA GLY A 216 -0.73 36.19 -28.38
C GLY A 216 -0.41 37.02 -27.14
N PHE A 217 0.78 36.76 -26.57
CA PHE A 217 1.63 37.85 -26.09
C PHE A 217 2.59 38.23 -27.21
#